data_AF-A0A8J4A4T9-F1
#
_entry.id   AF-A0A8J4A4T9-F1
#
_cell.length_a   1.000
_cell.length_b   1.000
_cell.length_c   1.000
_cell.angle_alpha   90.00
_cell.angle_beta   90.00
_cell.angle_gamma   90.00
#
_symmetry.space_group_name_H-M   'P 1'
#
loop_
_entity.id
_entity.type
_entity.pdbx_description
1 polymer ?
#
loop_
_entity_poly.entity_id
_entity_poly.type
_entity_poly.pdbx_seq_one_letter_code
_entity_poly.pdbx_strand_id
1 'polypeptide(L)' 'MATLMDRRPRIGDLLGLPAWLPDLPYRVLGVRDPGIHGYVWLDGYLLDGFAVTERSVLVPVERLRELPDPVWGAPEDRS' A
#
# COMPACT_ATOMS: atom_id res chain seq x y z
N MET A 1 -13.40 -8.90 1.15
CA MET A 1 -12.25 -7.99 1.24
C MET A 1 -11.01 -8.85 1.38
N ALA A 2 -10.20 -8.95 0.34
CA ALA A 2 -8.96 -9.71 0.39
C ALA A 2 -7.94 -8.93 1.23
N THR A 3 -7.56 -9.48 2.37
CA THR A 3 -6.33 -9.11 3.05
C THR A 3 -5.17 -9.41 2.10
N LEU A 4 -4.07 -8.65 2.16
CA LEU A 4 -2.87 -8.86 1.36
C LEU A 4 -2.09 -10.15 1.75
N MET A 5 -2.81 -11.19 2.19
CA MET A 5 -2.29 -12.38 2.87
C MET A 5 -1.46 -13.29 1.96
N ASP A 6 -1.55 -13.14 0.63
CA ASP A 6 -0.90 -14.04 -0.33
C ASP A 6 0.24 -13.42 -1.15
N ARG A 7 0.54 -12.12 -1.02
CA ARG A 7 1.65 -11.49 -1.76
C ARG A 7 2.30 -10.33 -1.01
N ARG A 8 3.55 -9.99 -1.32
CA ARG A 8 4.15 -8.73 -0.84
C ARG A 8 3.61 -7.52 -1.64
N PRO A 9 3.55 -6.32 -1.03
CA PRO A 9 3.27 -5.08 -1.75
C PRO A 9 4.26 -4.85 -2.89
N ARG A 10 3.79 -4.17 -3.95
CA ARG A 10 4.56 -3.81 -5.13
C ARG A 10 4.42 -2.32 -5.44
N ILE A 11 5.39 -1.78 -6.15
CA ILE A 11 5.30 -0.43 -6.71
C ILE A 11 4.05 -0.35 -7.58
N GLY A 12 3.29 0.73 -7.41
CA GLY A 12 2.02 0.95 -8.09
C GLY A 12 0.80 0.33 -7.40
N ASP A 13 0.94 -0.45 -6.33
CA ASP A 13 -0.22 -0.91 -5.56
C ASP A 13 -0.99 0.27 -4.94
N LEU A 14 -2.31 0.16 -4.89
CA LEU A 14 -3.17 1.05 -4.13
C LEU A 14 -3.64 0.33 -2.86
N LEU A 15 -3.23 0.84 -1.71
CA LEU A 15 -3.38 0.15 -0.43
C LEU A 15 -4.12 0.98 0.61
N GLY A 16 -4.86 0.32 1.48
CA GLY A 16 -5.31 0.86 2.75
C GLY A 16 -4.27 0.53 3.82
N LEU A 17 -3.81 1.55 4.54
CA LEU A 17 -2.85 1.41 5.63
C LEU A 17 -3.51 0.88 6.91
N PRO A 18 -2.71 0.41 7.90
CA PRO A 18 -3.22 0.01 9.20
C PRO A 18 -3.96 1.14 9.93
N ALA A 19 -4.93 0.79 10.78
CA ALA A 19 -5.85 1.75 11.41
C ALA A 19 -5.22 2.83 12.31
N TRP A 20 -3.95 2.69 12.70
CA TRP A 20 -3.22 3.74 13.45
C TRP A 20 -2.58 4.80 12.52
N LEU A 21 -2.67 4.63 11.21
CA LEU A 21 -2.30 5.60 10.20
C LEU A 21 -3.58 6.19 9.56
N PRO A 22 -3.48 7.33 8.86
CA PRO A 22 -4.64 7.91 8.18
C PRO A 22 -5.34 6.89 7.26
N ASP A 23 -6.65 6.80 7.37
CA ASP A 23 -7.50 5.92 6.54
C ASP A 23 -7.74 6.59 5.17
N LEU A 24 -6.65 6.75 4.42
CA LEU A 24 -6.65 7.29 3.07
C LEU A 24 -6.00 6.28 2.11
N PRO A 25 -6.42 6.22 0.84
CA PRO A 25 -5.74 5.43 -0.16
C PRO A 25 -4.26 5.80 -0.25
N TYR A 26 -3.40 4.78 -0.23
CA TYR A 26 -1.96 4.93 -0.27
C TYR A 26 -1.41 4.31 -1.56
N ARG A 27 -0.82 5.14 -2.42
CA ARG A 27 -0.15 4.70 -3.64
C ARG A 27 1.30 4.37 -3.35
N VAL A 28 1.71 3.12 -3.56
CA VAL A 28 3.09 2.68 -3.35
C VAL A 28 3.98 3.16 -4.50
N LEU A 29 5.10 3.80 -4.14
CA LEU A 29 6.17 4.21 -5.06
C LEU A 29 7.48 3.47 -4.80
N GLY A 30 7.69 3.00 -3.57
CA GLY A 30 8.87 2.27 -3.15
C GLY A 30 8.53 1.19 -2.14
N VAL A 31 9.23 0.06 -2.22
CA VAL A 31 9.13 -1.06 -1.29
C VAL A 31 10.53 -1.45 -0.88
N ARG A 32 10.82 -1.46 0.43
CA ARG A 32 12.11 -1.87 0.98
C ARG A 32 11.92 -2.90 2.09
N ASP A 33 12.86 -3.84 2.18
CA ASP A 33 12.90 -4.81 3.27
C ASP A 33 13.60 -4.20 4.50
N PRO A 34 12.92 -4.08 5.66
CA PRO A 34 13.52 -3.58 6.89
C PRO A 34 14.42 -4.59 7.62
N GLY A 35 14.47 -5.86 7.19
CA GLY A 35 15.11 -6.95 7.94
C GLY A 35 14.29 -7.44 9.14
N ILE A 36 13.03 -6.97 9.27
CA ILE A 36 12.10 -7.36 10.33
C ILE A 36 11.03 -8.26 9.71
N HIS A 37 10.94 -9.51 10.17
CA HIS A 37 10.01 -10.49 9.62
C HIS A 37 8.56 -10.00 9.72
N GLY A 38 7.84 -10.05 8.60
CA GLY A 38 6.44 -9.61 8.50
C GLY A 38 6.24 -8.11 8.30
N TYR A 39 7.30 -7.30 8.28
CA TYR A 39 7.22 -5.85 8.09
C TYR A 39 7.78 -5.41 6.74
N VAL A 40 7.33 -4.25 6.28
CA VAL A 40 7.80 -3.63 5.04
C VAL A 40 7.92 -2.12 5.22
N TRP A 41 8.98 -1.55 4.65
CA TRP A 41 9.09 -0.10 4.45
C TRP A 41 8.42 0.26 3.11
N LEU A 42 7.43 1.13 3.16
CA LEU A 42 6.77 1.68 1.99
C LEU A 42 7.10 3.16 1.86
N ASP A 43 7.42 3.60 0.65
CA ASP A 43 7.36 5.01 0.26
C ASP A 43 6.23 5.21 -0.72
N GLY A 44 5.56 6.34 -0.65
CA GLY A 44 4.34 6.51 -1.40
C GLY A 44 3.55 7.76 -1.05
N TYR A 45 2.37 7.83 -1.62
CA TYR A 45 1.48 8.98 -1.53
C TYR A 45 0.18 8.63 -0.81
N LEU A 46 -0.18 9.40 0.22
CA LEU A 46 -1.54 9.45 0.74
C LEU A 46 -2.38 10.34 -0.17
N LEU A 47 -3.52 9.81 -0.62
CA LEU A 47 -4.43 10.47 -1.55
C LEU A 47 -5.69 10.92 -0.82
N ASP A 48 -5.88 12.24 -0.68
CA ASP A 48 -7.02 12.85 0.04
C ASP A 48 -8.06 13.48 -0.92
N GLY A 49 -8.10 13.04 -2.18
CA GLY A 49 -8.99 13.57 -3.23
C GLY A 49 -8.67 14.99 -3.72
N PHE A 50 -8.05 15.84 -2.89
CA PHE A 50 -7.66 17.21 -3.20
C PHE A 50 -6.15 17.44 -3.14
N ALA A 51 -5.45 16.64 -2.32
CA ALA A 51 -4.02 16.78 -2.09
C ALA A 51 -3.32 15.42 -2.09
N VAL A 52 -2.02 15.47 -2.41
CA VAL A 52 -1.12 14.33 -2.40
C VAL A 52 -0.03 14.62 -1.37
N THR A 53 0.09 13.74 -0.37
CA THR A 53 1.14 13.86 0.65
C THR A 53 2.11 12.69 0.54
N GLU A 54 3.39 12.97 0.35
CA GLU A 54 4.44 11.94 0.40
C GLU A 54 4.66 11.47 1.82
N ARG A 55 4.74 10.14 2.00
CA ARG A 55 4.95 9.54 3.30
C ARG A 55 5.66 8.20 3.20
N SER A 56 6.69 8.03 4.02
CA SER A 56 7.32 6.73 4.26
C SER A 56 6.76 6.10 5.54
N VAL A 57 6.39 4.82 5.49
CA VAL A 57 5.82 4.08 6.62
C VAL A 57 6.43 2.68 6.75
N LEU A 58 6.73 2.28 7.99
CA LEU A 58 7.06 0.91 8.35
C LEU A 58 5.79 0.26 8.89
N VAL A 59 5.30 -0.78 8.21
CA VAL A 59 4.02 -1.40 8.55
C VAL A 59 4.09 -2.92 8.46
N PRO A 60 3.32 -3.64 9.28
CA PRO A 60 3.13 -5.07 9.13
C PRO A 60 2.33 -5.38 7.86
N VAL A 61 2.82 -6.34 7.07
CA VAL A 61 2.23 -6.71 5.77
C VAL A 61 0.80 -7.23 5.94
N GLU A 62 0.52 -8.00 7.00
CA GLU A 62 -0.79 -8.59 7.26
C GLU A 62 -1.89 -7.56 7.60
N ARG A 63 -1.51 -6.32 7.89
CA ARG A 63 -2.44 -5.22 8.17
C ARG A 63 -2.72 -4.34 6.94
N LEU A 64 -2.05 -4.61 5.82
CA LEU A 64 -2.33 -3.93 4.55
C LEU A 64 -3.58 -4.51 3.91
N ARG A 65 -4.37 -3.63 3.30
CA ARG A 65 -5.58 -3.99 2.55
C ARG A 65 -5.41 -3.55 1.11
N GLU A 66 -5.66 -4.42 0.15
CA GLU A 66 -5.73 -4.00 -1.25
C GLU A 66 -6.99 -3.16 -1.46
N LEU A 67 -6.84 -2.05 -2.17
CA LEU A 67 -7.96 -1.23 -2.60
C LEU A 67 -8.19 -1.42 -4.10
N PRO A 68 -9.46 -1.37 -4.56
CA PRO A 68 -9.75 -1.35 -5.99
C PRO A 68 -9.12 -0.10 -6.60
N ASP A 69 -8.36 -0.29 -7.67
CA ASP A 69 -7.63 0.78 -8.33
C ASP A 69 -8.37 1.23 -9.60
N PRO A 70 -9.01 2.40 -9.59
CA PRO A 70 -9.80 2.86 -10.72
C PRO A 70 -8.95 3.24 -11.94
N VAL A 71 -7.62 3.40 -11.78
CA VAL A 71 -6.73 3.83 -12.86
C VAL A 71 -6.17 2.64 -13.63
N TRP A 72 -5.80 1.57 -12.92
CA TRP A 72 -5.01 0.46 -13.49
C TRP A 72 -5.73 -0.89 -13.48
N GLY A 73 -7.01 -0.95 -13.08
CA GLY A 73 -7.75 -2.22 -13.00
C GLY A 73 -7.22 -3.14 -11.89
N ALA A 74 -7.61 -4.42 -11.93
CA ALA A 74 -7.16 -5.40 -10.96
C ALA A 74 -5.65 -5.67 -11.11
N PRO A 75 -4.93 -6.12 -10.06
CA PRO A 75 -3.50 -6.39 -10.14
C PRO A 75 -3.10 -7.39 -11.24
N GLU A 76 -4.01 -8.28 -11.62
CA GLU A 76 -3.86 -9.29 -12.68
C GLU A 76 -3.84 -8.71 -14.10
N ASP A 77 -4.39 -7.51 -14.30
CA ASP A 77 -4.43 -6.82 -15.59
C ASP A 77 -3.11 -6.12 -15.94
N ARG A 78 -2.11 -6.20 -15.05
CA ARG A 78 -0.84 -5.46 -15.11
C ARG A 78 0.31 -6.41 -15.49
N SER A 79 0.25 -6.97 -16.71
CA SER A 79 1.26 -7.85 -17.30
C SER A 79 1.98 -7.20 -18.48
#